data_AF-A0A9Q1FDC5-F1
#
_entry.id   AF-A0A9Q1FDC5-F1
#
_cell.length_a   1.000
_cell.length_b   1.000
_cell.length_c   1.000
_cell.angle_alpha   90.00
_cell.angle_beta   90.00
_cell.angle_gamma   90.00
#
_symmetry.space_group_name_H-M   'P 1'
#
loop_
_entity.id
_entity.type
_entity.pdbx_description
1 polymer ?
#
loop_
_entity_poly.entity_id
_entity_poly.type
_entity_poly.pdbx_seq_one_letter_code
_entity_poly.pdbx_strand_id
1 'polypeptide(L)'
;MANKENELSCAEAVQEVLCSDHCGLPLNPVQGAKMEGPASKYSEYFTELSKDHDVMTHVLFGRNLRLNVALTLWRRNASELVAYLIRIQDTGVLVDCLPVITKSLQDDKPLISLGCCVDLLPLVKTILASKYEEYLIVGLHWVQSVIKKWWPELSVKSRSAQDGYSDDWNVQIMKEQLQELWKHKRELSSVPGTTGEMAKGIESYLSQLH
;
A
#
# COMPACT_ATOMS: atom_id res chain seq x y z
N MET A 1 -47.33 26.94 9.07
CA MET A 1 -47.42 25.83 8.10
C MET A 1 -46.01 25.27 7.96
N ALA A 2 -45.55 24.31 8.77
CA ALA A 2 -46.06 22.97 9.05
C ALA A 2 -46.21 22.13 7.77
N ASN A 3 -45.16 21.38 7.43
CA ASN A 3 -45.34 19.96 7.16
C ASN A 3 -44.16 19.16 7.75
N LYS A 4 -44.52 18.40 8.79
CA LYS A 4 -43.79 17.32 9.45
C LYS A 4 -44.20 16.03 8.73
N GLU A 5 -43.53 14.92 9.04
CA GLU A 5 -43.69 13.55 8.48
C GLU A 5 -42.79 13.35 7.25
N ASN A 6 -41.83 12.42 7.22
CA ASN A 6 -41.91 11.05 7.71
C ASN A 6 -40.50 10.49 8.00
N GLU A 7 -40.28 10.04 9.25
CA GLU A 7 -39.15 9.16 9.61
C GLU A 7 -39.50 7.71 9.27
N LEU A 8 -38.46 6.86 9.20
CA LEU A 8 -38.51 5.39 9.19
C LEU A 8 -38.96 4.69 7.90
N SER A 9 -37.98 4.24 7.10
CA SER A 9 -37.95 2.85 6.61
C SER A 9 -36.56 2.52 6.05
N CYS A 10 -35.66 2.17 6.96
CA CYS A 10 -34.45 1.41 6.67
C CYS A 10 -34.68 -0.02 7.18
N ALA A 11 -35.47 -0.84 6.48
CA ALA A 11 -35.47 -2.31 6.58
C ALA A 11 -36.64 -2.88 5.77
N GLU A 12 -36.56 -3.01 4.44
CA GLU A 12 -37.46 -3.94 3.71
C GLU A 12 -37.13 -4.25 2.24
N ALA A 13 -35.94 -3.90 1.70
CA ALA A 13 -35.68 -4.05 0.26
C ALA A 13 -34.58 -5.05 -0.16
N VAL A 14 -34.11 -5.94 0.73
CA VAL A 14 -33.07 -6.94 0.33
C VAL A 14 -33.35 -8.34 0.89
N GLN A 15 -34.59 -8.66 1.25
CA GLN A 15 -34.96 -9.98 1.76
C GLN A 15 -35.99 -10.66 0.87
N GLU A 16 -35.71 -10.77 -0.42
CA GLU A 16 -36.57 -11.51 -1.34
C GLU A 16 -35.82 -12.13 -2.54
N VAL A 17 -34.61 -12.68 -2.34
CA VAL A 17 -33.90 -13.49 -3.39
C VAL A 17 -33.18 -14.73 -2.84
N LEU A 18 -33.29 -15.07 -1.55
CA LEU A 18 -32.60 -16.25 -1.00
C LEU A 18 -33.54 -17.09 -0.13
N CYS A 19 -34.66 -17.54 -0.70
CA CYS A 19 -35.46 -18.59 -0.07
C CYS A 19 -36.33 -19.35 -1.06
N SER A 20 -35.75 -19.90 -2.13
CA SER A 20 -36.31 -21.07 -2.81
C SER A 20 -35.30 -21.56 -3.84
N ASP A 21 -34.54 -22.63 -3.53
CA ASP A 21 -34.56 -23.77 -4.45
C ASP A 21 -34.04 -25.05 -3.79
N HIS A 22 -34.73 -26.12 -4.12
CA HIS A 22 -34.68 -27.43 -3.50
C HIS A 22 -33.38 -28.17 -3.79
N CYS A 23 -32.74 -28.70 -2.74
CA CYS A 23 -31.91 -29.90 -2.87
C CYS A 23 -32.07 -30.79 -1.63
N GLY A 24 -33.26 -31.36 -1.47
CA GLY A 24 -33.50 -32.44 -0.52
C GLY A 24 -32.85 -33.73 -1.04
N LEU A 25 -31.70 -34.09 -0.50
CA LEU A 25 -31.16 -35.45 -0.64
C LEU A 25 -31.76 -36.33 0.48
N PRO A 26 -32.40 -37.47 0.15
CA PRO A 26 -33.02 -38.31 1.16
C PRO A 26 -31.94 -39.06 1.96
N LEU A 27 -31.91 -38.81 3.27
CA LEU A 27 -31.15 -39.59 4.23
C LEU A 27 -31.96 -40.82 4.63
N ASN A 28 -31.56 -41.99 4.13
CA ASN A 28 -31.89 -43.28 4.76
C ASN A 28 -30.63 -43.81 5.47
N PRO A 29 -30.72 -44.32 6.71
CA PRO A 29 -29.57 -44.88 7.40
C PRO A 29 -29.45 -46.36 7.03
N VAL A 30 -28.54 -46.70 6.12
CA VAL A 30 -28.07 -48.07 5.97
C VAL A 30 -26.66 -48.16 6.53
N GLN A 31 -26.56 -48.96 7.59
CA GLN A 31 -25.34 -49.36 8.27
C GLN A 31 -24.28 -49.89 7.29
N GLY A 32 -23.03 -49.48 7.56
CA GLY A 32 -21.86 -50.33 7.36
C GLY A 32 -21.38 -50.50 5.93
N ALA A 33 -20.52 -49.60 5.48
CA ALA A 33 -19.40 -49.96 4.60
C ALA A 33 -18.31 -48.89 4.72
N LYS A 34 -17.17 -49.26 5.33
CA LYS A 34 -15.90 -48.55 5.13
C LYS A 34 -15.57 -48.62 3.64
N MET A 35 -15.87 -47.55 2.93
CA MET A 35 -15.33 -47.33 1.60
C MET A 35 -14.92 -45.86 1.56
N GLU A 36 -13.61 -45.61 1.52
CA GLU A 36 -13.04 -44.32 1.10
C GLU A 36 -13.43 -44.10 -0.37
N GLY A 37 -14.68 -43.70 -0.57
CA GLY A 37 -15.20 -43.33 -1.88
C GLY A 37 -14.70 -41.95 -2.31
N PRO A 38 -14.84 -41.58 -3.60
CA PRO A 38 -14.43 -40.29 -4.14
C PRO A 38 -15.03 -39.07 -3.40
N ALA A 39 -16.13 -39.25 -2.66
CA ALA A 39 -16.70 -38.24 -1.77
C ALA A 39 -15.73 -37.76 -0.67
N SER A 40 -14.84 -38.65 -0.17
CA SER A 40 -13.80 -38.31 0.82
C SER A 40 -12.78 -37.32 0.23
N LYS A 41 -12.35 -37.55 -1.02
CA LYS A 41 -11.37 -36.70 -1.70
C LYS A 41 -11.93 -35.29 -1.97
N TYR A 42 -13.18 -35.16 -2.37
CA TYR A 42 -13.81 -33.85 -2.56
C TYR A 42 -14.00 -33.08 -1.25
N SER A 43 -14.37 -33.76 -0.16
CA SER A 43 -14.49 -33.14 1.17
C SER A 43 -13.16 -32.57 1.66
N GLU A 44 -12.04 -33.24 1.40
CA GLU A 44 -10.70 -32.75 1.72
C GLU A 44 -10.36 -31.48 0.92
N TYR A 45 -10.67 -31.45 -0.38
CA TYR A 45 -10.48 -30.24 -1.20
C TYR A 45 -11.30 -29.05 -0.71
N PHE A 46 -12.57 -29.26 -0.34
CA PHE A 46 -13.40 -28.19 0.21
C PHE A 46 -12.90 -27.71 1.57
N THR A 47 -12.39 -28.62 2.40
CA THR A 47 -11.79 -28.27 3.70
C THR A 47 -10.53 -27.43 3.49
N GLU A 48 -9.64 -27.82 2.59
CA GLU A 48 -8.43 -27.07 2.29
C GLU A 48 -8.72 -25.73 1.59
N LEU A 49 -9.74 -25.65 0.73
CA LEU A 49 -10.14 -24.39 0.09
C LEU A 49 -10.80 -23.41 1.07
N SER A 50 -11.61 -23.93 2.00
CA SER A 50 -12.30 -23.10 3.00
C SER A 50 -11.38 -22.72 4.17
N LYS A 51 -10.22 -23.37 4.26
CA LYS A 51 -9.19 -23.07 5.24
C LYS A 51 -8.77 -21.61 5.11
N ASP A 52 -8.74 -20.93 6.24
CA ASP A 52 -8.38 -19.52 6.35
C ASP A 52 -9.27 -18.55 5.54
N HIS A 53 -10.45 -18.97 5.07
CA HIS A 53 -11.41 -18.08 4.41
C HIS A 53 -11.79 -16.89 5.29
N ASP A 54 -12.07 -17.15 6.57
CA ASP A 54 -12.40 -16.08 7.53
C ASP A 54 -11.22 -15.12 7.73
N VAL A 55 -9.99 -15.64 7.76
CA VAL A 55 -8.76 -14.82 7.86
C VAL A 55 -8.63 -13.93 6.62
N MET A 56 -8.80 -14.48 5.43
CA MET A 56 -8.76 -13.73 4.16
C MET A 56 -9.82 -12.63 4.14
N THR A 57 -11.06 -12.97 4.52
CA THR A 57 -12.17 -12.01 4.58
C THR A 57 -11.87 -10.87 5.56
N HIS A 58 -11.37 -11.17 6.76
CA HIS A 58 -11.01 -10.16 7.74
C HIS A 58 -9.86 -9.26 7.27
N VAL A 59 -8.81 -9.82 6.65
CA VAL A 59 -7.68 -9.07 6.11
C VAL A 59 -8.13 -8.14 4.99
N LEU A 60 -8.88 -8.65 4.00
CA LEU A 60 -9.35 -7.87 2.86
C LEU A 60 -10.34 -6.78 3.29
N PHE A 61 -11.28 -7.10 4.18
CA PHE A 61 -12.23 -6.12 4.70
C PHE A 61 -11.52 -5.00 5.47
N GLY A 62 -10.61 -5.36 6.38
CA GLY A 62 -9.83 -4.38 7.15
C GLY A 62 -8.98 -3.48 6.25
N ARG A 63 -8.29 -4.06 5.25
CA ARG A 63 -7.49 -3.31 4.28
C ARG A 63 -8.36 -2.38 3.43
N ASN A 64 -9.51 -2.85 2.93
CA ASN A 64 -10.46 -2.05 2.18
C ASN A 64 -10.99 -0.85 3.00
N LEU A 65 -11.33 -1.06 4.29
CA LEU A 65 -11.77 0.04 5.16
C LEU A 65 -10.69 1.11 5.28
N ARG A 66 -9.44 0.72 5.53
CA ARG A 66 -8.30 1.65 5.64
C ARG A 66 -8.02 2.37 4.32
N LEU A 67 -8.16 1.69 3.18
CA LEU A 67 -7.99 2.28 1.86
C LEU A 67 -9.09 3.29 1.52
N ASN A 68 -10.33 3.05 1.94
CA ASN A 68 -11.42 4.03 1.75
C ASN A 68 -11.17 5.32 2.55
N VAL A 69 -10.64 5.20 3.77
CA VAL A 69 -10.19 6.36 4.55
C VAL A 69 -9.03 7.06 3.83
N ALA A 70 -8.02 6.31 3.39
CA ALA A 70 -6.88 6.85 2.65
C ALA A 70 -7.32 7.61 1.38
N LEU A 71 -8.24 7.06 0.60
CA LEU A 71 -8.78 7.69 -0.61
C LEU A 71 -9.50 9.01 -0.29
N THR A 72 -10.26 9.04 0.80
CA THR A 72 -10.96 10.25 1.24
C THR A 72 -9.97 11.36 1.61
N LEU A 73 -8.92 11.02 2.37
CA LEU A 73 -7.87 11.96 2.76
C LEU A 73 -7.06 12.42 1.55
N TRP A 74 -6.71 11.52 0.63
CA TRP A 74 -5.99 11.85 -0.60
C TRP A 74 -6.71 12.93 -1.42
N ARG A 75 -8.02 12.77 -1.60
CA ARG A 75 -8.85 13.73 -2.35
C ARG A 75 -8.93 15.10 -1.68
N ARG A 76 -8.78 15.16 -0.35
CA ARG A 76 -8.83 16.40 0.42
C ARG A 76 -7.47 17.10 0.44
N ASN A 77 -6.43 16.38 0.87
CA ASN A 77 -5.08 16.90 1.02
C ASN A 77 -4.06 15.74 1.14
N ALA A 78 -3.03 15.74 0.28
CA ALA A 78 -1.97 14.73 0.31
C ALA A 78 -1.24 14.65 1.66
N SER A 79 -1.04 15.77 2.36
CA SER A 79 -0.37 15.79 3.67
C SER A 79 -1.16 15.03 4.73
N GLU A 80 -2.50 15.06 4.65
CA GLU A 80 -3.34 14.31 5.58
C GLU A 80 -3.32 12.81 5.30
N LEU A 81 -3.26 12.41 4.02
CA LEU A 81 -3.00 11.02 3.67
C LEU A 81 -1.68 10.55 4.29
N VAL A 82 -0.61 11.32 4.13
CA VAL A 82 0.71 10.97 4.68
C VAL A 82 0.67 10.85 6.20
N ALA A 83 0.07 11.82 6.91
CA ALA A 83 -0.13 11.75 8.35
C ALA A 83 -0.93 10.51 8.78
N TYR A 84 -1.95 10.13 8.01
CA TYR A 84 -2.72 8.92 8.26
C TYR A 84 -1.89 7.65 8.07
N LEU A 85 -1.13 7.53 6.97
CA LEU A 85 -0.25 6.39 6.71
C LEU A 85 0.80 6.21 7.81
N ILE A 86 1.39 7.32 8.28
CA ILE A 86 2.32 7.35 9.42
C ILE A 86 1.63 6.88 10.70
N ARG A 87 0.38 7.26 10.92
CA ARG A 87 -0.37 6.87 12.12
C ARG A 87 -0.71 5.39 12.15
N ILE A 88 -1.12 4.81 11.02
CA ILE A 88 -1.56 3.40 10.98
C ILE A 88 -0.41 2.41 10.84
N GLN A 89 0.71 2.83 10.22
CA GLN A 89 1.88 1.98 9.95
C GLN A 89 1.55 0.61 9.35
N ASP A 90 0.49 0.55 8.53
CA ASP A 90 0.06 -0.67 7.83
C ASP A 90 0.81 -0.75 6.50
N THR A 91 1.81 -1.64 6.43
CA THR A 91 2.64 -1.82 5.23
C THR A 91 1.83 -2.21 4.01
N GLY A 92 0.77 -3.00 4.17
CA GLY A 92 -0.10 -3.40 3.06
C GLY A 92 -0.81 -2.19 2.47
N VAL A 93 -1.41 -1.35 3.31
CA VAL A 93 -2.07 -0.11 2.87
C VAL A 93 -1.05 0.84 2.24
N LEU A 94 0.14 0.98 2.82
CA LEU A 94 1.20 1.82 2.27
C LEU A 94 1.61 1.37 0.86
N VAL A 95 1.82 0.07 0.65
CA VAL A 95 2.18 -0.48 -0.67
C VAL A 95 1.09 -0.25 -1.72
N ASP A 96 -0.19 -0.23 -1.34
CA ASP A 96 -1.27 0.11 -2.28
C ASP A 96 -1.31 1.61 -2.61
N CYS A 97 -1.05 2.46 -1.62
CA CYS A 97 -1.09 3.92 -1.80
C CYS A 97 0.16 4.45 -2.51
N LEU A 98 1.33 3.84 -2.31
CA LEU A 98 2.61 4.37 -2.79
C LEU A 98 2.65 4.51 -4.33
N PRO A 99 2.10 3.60 -5.15
CA PRO A 99 2.01 3.79 -6.60
C PRO A 99 1.18 5.04 -6.99
N VAL A 100 0.08 5.32 -6.28
CA VAL A 100 -0.75 6.51 -6.53
C VAL A 100 0.01 7.79 -6.19
N ILE A 101 0.70 7.79 -5.05
CA ILE A 101 1.56 8.91 -4.63
C ILE A 101 2.70 9.10 -5.64
N THR A 102 3.32 8.00 -6.08
CA THR A 102 4.41 8.02 -7.05
C THR A 102 3.97 8.62 -8.38
N LYS A 103 2.79 8.25 -8.86
CA LYS A 103 2.21 8.83 -10.08
C LYS A 103 2.05 10.34 -9.94
N SER A 104 1.55 10.82 -8.80
CA SER A 104 1.40 12.27 -8.56
C SER A 104 2.73 13.04 -8.57
N LEU A 105 3.85 12.42 -8.18
CA LEU A 105 5.18 13.04 -8.28
C LEU A 105 5.60 13.30 -9.72
N GLN A 106 5.15 12.44 -10.64
CA GLN A 106 5.50 12.51 -12.06
C GLN A 106 4.64 13.52 -12.82
N ASP A 107 3.56 14.01 -12.22
CA ASP A 107 2.72 15.06 -12.80
C ASP A 107 3.43 16.43 -12.75
N ASP A 108 3.04 17.34 -13.65
CA ASP A 108 3.61 18.71 -13.73
C ASP A 108 3.44 19.46 -12.41
N LYS A 109 2.24 19.39 -11.83
CA LYS A 109 1.91 19.96 -10.53
C LYS A 109 1.74 18.83 -9.50
N PRO A 110 2.78 18.48 -8.72
CA PRO A 110 2.69 17.41 -7.75
C PRO A 110 1.72 17.81 -6.63
N LEU A 111 0.88 16.86 -6.22
CA LEU A 111 -0.04 17.06 -5.08
C LEU A 111 0.69 16.92 -3.74
N ILE A 112 1.87 16.30 -3.75
CA ILE A 112 2.68 16.02 -2.58
C ILE A 112 3.91 16.93 -2.55
N SER A 113 4.23 17.48 -1.37
CA SER A 113 5.40 18.32 -1.15
C SER A 113 6.64 17.49 -0.80
N LEU A 114 7.83 18.10 -0.88
CA LEU A 114 9.07 17.46 -0.45
C LEU A 114 9.04 17.10 1.05
N GLY A 115 8.47 17.96 1.90
CA GLY A 115 8.28 17.67 3.33
C GLY A 115 7.46 16.41 3.57
N CYS A 116 6.38 16.20 2.80
CA CYS A 116 5.63 14.95 2.86
C CYS A 116 6.46 13.74 2.42
N CYS A 117 7.39 13.89 1.48
CA CYS A 117 8.30 12.82 1.10
C CYS A 117 9.34 12.52 2.18
N VAL A 118 9.83 13.54 2.88
CA VAL A 118 10.69 13.37 4.07
C VAL A 118 9.96 12.57 5.15
N ASP A 119 8.71 12.91 5.43
CA ASP A 119 7.88 12.21 6.42
C ASP A 119 7.56 10.76 6.02
N LEU A 120 7.41 10.50 4.71
CA LEU A 120 7.05 9.20 4.17
C LEU A 120 8.26 8.25 4.04
N LEU A 121 9.46 8.78 3.85
CA LEU A 121 10.66 7.98 3.58
C LEU A 121 10.94 6.93 4.68
N PRO A 122 10.81 7.18 5.99
CA PRO A 122 10.97 6.16 7.02
C PRO A 122 10.06 4.94 6.83
N LEU A 123 8.81 5.16 6.39
CA LEU A 123 7.90 4.06 6.06
C LEU A 123 8.35 3.31 4.81
N VAL A 124 8.85 4.01 3.79
CA VAL A 124 9.40 3.36 2.58
C VAL A 124 10.65 2.55 2.90
N LYS A 125 11.46 2.94 3.90
CA LYS A 125 12.60 2.12 4.38
C LYS A 125 12.14 0.73 4.83
N THR A 126 10.96 0.60 5.44
CA THR A 126 10.41 -0.69 5.89
C THR A 126 9.97 -1.55 4.70
N ILE A 127 9.34 -0.95 3.69
CA ILE A 127 9.03 -1.61 2.41
C ILE A 127 10.30 -2.16 1.76
N LEU A 128 11.33 -1.34 1.68
CA LEU A 128 12.61 -1.74 1.07
C LEU A 128 13.36 -2.81 1.86
N ALA A 129 12.96 -3.10 3.10
CA ALA A 129 13.51 -4.18 3.92
C ALA A 129 12.66 -5.47 3.83
N SER A 130 11.60 -5.46 3.03
CA SER A 130 10.69 -6.59 2.83
C SER A 130 11.38 -7.73 2.09
N LYS A 131 10.93 -8.95 2.36
CA LYS A 131 11.29 -10.16 1.59
C LYS A 131 10.52 -10.29 0.27
N TYR A 132 9.50 -9.46 0.06
CA TYR A 132 8.64 -9.52 -1.13
C TYR A 132 9.19 -8.61 -2.23
N GLU A 133 9.53 -9.17 -3.37
CA GLU A 133 10.09 -8.42 -4.50
C GLU A 133 9.17 -7.29 -4.98
N GLU A 134 7.87 -7.57 -5.11
CA GLU A 134 6.87 -6.57 -5.49
C GLU A 134 6.88 -5.34 -4.56
N TYR A 135 7.16 -5.54 -3.27
CA TYR A 135 7.26 -4.44 -2.31
C TYR A 135 8.53 -3.63 -2.59
N LEU A 136 9.65 -4.30 -2.84
CA LEU A 136 10.90 -3.64 -3.20
C LEU A 136 10.74 -2.79 -4.46
N ILE A 137 10.11 -3.32 -5.51
CA ILE A 137 9.87 -2.60 -6.77
C ILE A 137 9.04 -1.34 -6.50
N VAL A 138 7.94 -1.45 -5.75
CA VAL A 138 7.09 -0.30 -5.40
C VAL A 138 7.87 0.76 -4.62
N GLY A 139 8.66 0.36 -3.62
CA GLY A 139 9.48 1.27 -2.83
C GLY A 139 10.59 1.95 -3.66
N LEU A 140 11.30 1.18 -4.49
CA LEU A 140 12.38 1.69 -5.34
C LEU A 140 11.82 2.66 -6.39
N HIS A 141 10.67 2.35 -7.00
CA HIS A 141 10.04 3.23 -7.98
C HIS A 141 9.67 4.58 -7.37
N TRP A 142 9.14 4.57 -6.15
CA TRP A 142 8.85 5.80 -5.41
C TRP A 142 10.13 6.58 -5.11
N VAL A 143 11.17 5.94 -4.54
CA VAL A 143 12.46 6.61 -4.24
C VAL A 143 13.06 7.24 -5.49
N GLN A 144 13.07 6.51 -6.61
CA GLN A 144 13.57 7.02 -7.88
C GLN A 144 12.76 8.23 -8.36
N SER A 145 11.43 8.19 -8.22
CA SER A 145 10.56 9.30 -8.64
C SER A 145 10.77 10.55 -7.78
N VAL A 146 10.97 10.38 -6.47
CA VAL A 146 11.34 11.47 -5.56
C VAL A 146 12.67 12.09 -5.98
N ILE A 147 13.71 11.28 -6.16
CA ILE A 147 15.03 11.76 -6.58
C ILE A 147 14.94 12.52 -7.91
N LYS A 148 14.23 11.98 -8.90
CA LYS A 148 14.08 12.63 -10.21
C LYS A 148 13.32 13.95 -10.12
N LYS A 149 12.23 14.00 -9.34
CA LYS A 149 11.38 15.19 -9.22
C LYS A 149 12.14 16.36 -8.61
N TRP A 150 12.88 16.10 -7.54
CA TRP A 150 13.63 17.12 -6.81
C TRP A 150 15.13 17.12 -7.13
N TRP A 151 15.54 16.51 -8.23
CA TRP A 151 16.95 16.49 -8.63
C TRP A 151 17.56 17.90 -8.77
N PRO A 152 16.86 18.90 -9.36
CA PRO A 152 17.40 20.25 -9.46
C PRO A 152 17.80 20.84 -8.11
N GLU A 153 16.99 20.66 -7.07
CA GLU A 153 17.23 21.15 -5.71
C GLU A 153 18.23 20.28 -4.96
N LEU A 154 18.12 18.95 -5.13
CA LEU A 154 18.98 17.97 -4.48
C LEU A 154 20.43 18.06 -5.00
N SER A 155 20.65 18.34 -6.28
CA SER A 155 21.98 18.40 -6.88
C SER A 155 22.74 19.71 -6.59
N VAL A 156 22.07 20.75 -6.08
CA VAL A 156 22.75 22.00 -5.70
C VAL A 156 23.71 21.71 -4.55
N LYS A 157 24.99 21.97 -4.77
CA LYS A 157 25.98 22.06 -3.69
C LYS A 157 25.64 23.28 -2.86
N SER A 158 25.32 23.10 -1.59
CA SER A 158 24.92 24.18 -0.69
C SER A 158 25.92 25.32 -0.79
N ARG A 159 25.52 26.42 -1.43
CA ARG A 159 26.26 27.68 -1.31
C ARG A 159 25.93 28.20 0.08
N SER A 160 26.97 28.59 0.80
CA SER A 160 26.91 29.18 2.14
C SER A 160 25.63 29.98 2.37
N ALA A 161 24.87 29.54 3.38
CA ALA A 161 23.57 30.02 3.80
C ALA A 161 23.46 31.55 3.81
N GLN A 162 22.63 32.08 2.92
CA GLN A 162 21.94 33.36 3.06
C GLN A 162 20.82 33.36 2.02
N ASP A 163 19.57 33.52 2.49
CA ASP A 163 18.31 33.62 1.73
C ASP A 163 17.59 32.30 1.35
N GLY A 164 16.84 31.71 2.30
CA GLY A 164 15.79 30.74 1.98
C GLY A 164 15.49 29.69 3.08
N TYR A 165 14.90 30.10 4.20
CA TYR A 165 14.89 29.30 5.44
C TYR A 165 13.94 28.07 5.51
N SER A 166 13.10 27.80 4.50
CA SER A 166 12.03 26.78 4.62
C SER A 166 12.22 25.54 3.74
N ASP A 167 12.47 25.72 2.43
CA ASP A 167 12.59 24.58 1.52
C ASP A 167 13.99 23.95 1.54
N ASP A 168 15.01 24.73 1.90
CA ASP A 168 16.39 24.25 2.04
C ASP A 168 16.54 23.20 3.15
N TRP A 169 15.75 23.32 4.23
CA TRP A 169 15.78 22.36 5.34
C TRP A 169 15.22 20.98 4.94
N ASN A 170 14.08 20.94 4.24
CA ASN A 170 13.52 19.68 3.75
C ASN A 170 14.42 19.04 2.70
N VAL A 171 15.04 19.85 1.83
CA VAL A 171 16.07 19.39 0.88
C VAL A 171 17.23 18.75 1.63
N GLN A 172 17.76 19.42 2.66
CA GLN A 172 18.88 18.90 3.45
C GLN A 172 18.53 17.59 4.17
N ILE A 173 17.37 17.52 4.85
CA ILE A 173 16.92 16.28 5.50
C ILE A 173 16.77 15.17 4.46
N MET A 174 16.13 15.46 3.32
CA MET A 174 15.92 14.45 2.29
C MET A 174 17.25 13.90 1.76
N LYS A 175 18.25 14.77 1.51
CA LYS A 175 19.60 14.34 1.12
C LYS A 175 20.20 13.39 2.13
N GLU A 176 20.18 13.77 3.41
CA GLU A 176 20.75 12.98 4.50
C GLU A 176 20.06 11.61 4.62
N GLN A 177 18.73 11.58 4.59
CA GLN A 177 17.98 10.33 4.70
C GLN A 177 18.17 9.42 3.49
N LEU A 178 18.31 9.97 2.27
CA LEU A 178 18.61 9.20 1.06
C LEU A 178 20.02 8.59 1.10
N GLN A 179 21.02 9.38 1.52
CA GLN A 179 22.39 8.88 1.69
C GLN A 179 22.45 7.79 2.76
N GLU A 180 21.77 7.98 3.89
CA GLU A 180 21.68 7.00 4.96
C GLU A 180 20.98 5.71 4.50
N LEU A 181 19.86 5.84 3.77
CA LEU A 181 19.14 4.71 3.18
C LEU A 181 20.08 3.88 2.30
N TRP A 182 20.86 4.52 1.45
CA TRP A 182 21.71 3.80 0.50
C TRP A 182 22.98 3.22 1.11
N LYS A 183 23.52 3.81 2.19
CA LYS A 183 24.63 3.20 2.94
C LYS A 183 24.29 1.77 3.39
N HIS A 184 23.05 1.53 3.80
CA HIS A 184 22.59 0.25 4.31
C HIS A 184 22.04 -0.70 3.23
N LYS A 185 21.76 -0.22 2.01
CA LYS A 185 21.07 -1.00 0.97
C LYS A 185 21.88 -1.21 -0.33
N ARG A 186 23.20 -1.03 -0.29
CA ARG A 186 24.08 -1.31 -1.45
C ARG A 186 23.97 -2.75 -1.97
N GLU A 187 23.56 -3.69 -1.14
CA GLU A 187 23.31 -5.08 -1.53
C GLU A 187 22.19 -5.20 -2.57
N LEU A 188 21.18 -4.31 -2.56
CA LEU A 188 20.09 -4.33 -3.54
C LEU A 188 20.60 -4.11 -4.97
N SER A 189 21.65 -3.28 -5.16
CA SER A 189 22.28 -3.07 -6.46
C SER A 189 23.00 -4.31 -7.00
N SER A 190 23.29 -5.31 -6.15
CA SER A 190 23.94 -6.55 -6.58
C SER A 190 22.96 -7.64 -7.02
N VAL A 191 21.67 -7.48 -6.70
CA VAL A 191 20.62 -8.45 -7.06
C VAL A 191 20.42 -8.45 -8.59
N PRO A 192 20.26 -9.60 -9.24
CA PRO A 192 19.94 -9.65 -10.67
C PRO A 192 18.48 -9.26 -10.94
N GLY A 193 18.18 -8.86 -12.18
CA GLY A 193 16.82 -8.54 -12.61
C GLY A 193 16.37 -7.11 -12.30
N THR A 194 15.07 -6.86 -12.45
CA THR A 194 14.48 -5.51 -12.42
C THR A 194 14.77 -4.75 -11.13
N THR A 195 14.65 -5.42 -9.98
CA THR A 195 14.92 -4.82 -8.67
C THR A 195 16.34 -4.25 -8.57
N GLY A 196 17.34 -5.02 -8.99
CA GLY A 196 18.73 -4.56 -8.94
C GLY A 196 19.07 -3.51 -9.98
N GLU A 197 18.48 -3.57 -11.18
CA GLU A 197 18.62 -2.53 -12.20
C GLU A 197 18.09 -1.18 -11.71
N MET A 198 16.91 -1.18 -11.06
CA MET A 198 16.34 0.02 -10.44
C MET A 198 17.24 0.56 -9.32
N ALA A 199 17.74 -0.33 -8.45
CA ALA A 199 18.65 0.03 -7.37
C ALA A 199 19.95 0.67 -7.91
N LYS A 200 20.58 0.09 -8.94
CA LYS A 200 21.75 0.69 -9.60
C LYS A 200 21.45 2.08 -10.17
N GLY A 201 20.27 2.26 -10.76
CA GLY A 201 19.82 3.56 -11.24
C GLY A 201 19.78 4.59 -10.11
N ILE A 202 19.22 4.24 -8.95
CA ILE A 202 19.18 5.12 -7.79
C ILE A 202 20.58 5.39 -7.24
N GLU A 203 21.42 4.35 -7.10
CA GLU A 203 22.81 4.48 -6.64
C GLU A 203 23.61 5.47 -7.48
N SER A 204 23.39 5.49 -8.79
CA SER A 204 24.06 6.41 -9.71
C SER A 204 23.71 7.88 -9.45
N TYR A 205 22.46 8.17 -9.07
CA TYR A 205 22.06 9.52 -8.63
C TYR A 205 22.66 9.84 -7.26
N LEU A 206 22.56 8.92 -6.31
CA LEU A 206 23.00 9.19 -4.94
C LEU A 206 24.52 9.34 -4.82
N SER A 207 25.29 8.71 -5.72
CA SER A 207 26.74 8.91 -5.81
C SER A 207 27.14 10.32 -6.26
N GLN A 208 26.21 11.08 -6.87
CA GLN A 208 26.43 12.46 -7.30
C GLN A 208 26.00 13.50 -6.25
N LEU A 209 25.28 13.07 -5.21
CA LEU A 209 24.94 13.88 -4.04
C LEU A 209 26.17 14.03 -3.14
N HIS A 210 27.02 15.02 -3.45
CA HIS A 210 28.19 15.42 -2.66
C HIS A 210 27.92 16.64 -1.80
#